data_AF-A0A6N9P348-F1
#
_entry.id   AF-A0A6N9P348-F1
#
_cell.length_a   1.000
_cell.length_b   1.000
_cell.length_c   1.000
_cell.angle_alpha   90.00
_cell.angle_beta   90.00
_cell.angle_gamma   90.00
#
_symmetry.space_group_name_H-M   'P 1'
#
loop_
_entity.id
_entity.type
_entity.pdbx_description
1 polymer ?
#
loop_
_entity_poly.entity_id
_entity_poly.type
_entity_poly.pdbx_seq_one_letter_code
_entity_poly.pdbx_strand_id
1 'polypeptide(L)'
;MYDVEKLVSIVCELFDAEAENKKYNLEVRKSKGYSPDACLWVPTLGGSEAYRLGELAERSKQIGWNLATVCDMLDVDQDRLIAAVKSMLRKERHNGRWDNPNLTCWMGREDKERLCRFLSNKRGESDYQPWYSSTGRKKAWCE
;
A
#
# COMPACT_ATOMS: atom_id res chain seq x y z
N MET A 1 12.87 -3.49 18.14
CA MET A 1 11.57 -3.11 17.55
C MET A 1 11.89 -2.51 16.19
N TYR A 2 11.37 -3.06 15.10
CA TYR A 2 11.62 -2.53 13.76
C TYR A 2 10.94 -1.17 13.59
N ASP A 3 11.45 -0.36 12.67
CA ASP A 3 10.92 0.97 12.37
C ASP A 3 9.63 0.84 11.56
N VAL A 4 8.50 0.81 12.27
CA VAL A 4 7.17 0.66 11.68
C VAL A 4 6.82 1.82 10.75
N GLU A 5 7.34 3.03 11.01
CA GLU A 5 7.07 4.17 10.14
C GLU A 5 7.69 3.96 8.77
N LYS A 6 8.93 3.47 8.71
CA LYS A 6 9.56 3.12 7.43
C LYS A 6 8.82 2.02 6.69
N LEU A 7 8.32 1.00 7.39
CA LEU A 7 7.50 -0.05 6.78
C LEU A 7 6.22 0.51 6.16
N VAL A 8 5.53 1.39 6.89
CA VAL A 8 4.33 2.06 6.39
C VAL A 8 4.66 2.95 5.19
N SER A 9 5.76 3.70 5.24
CA SER A 9 6.21 4.55 4.13
C SER A 9 6.46 3.76 2.85
N ILE A 10 7.16 2.61 2.92
CA ILE A 10 7.40 1.75 1.74
C ILE A 10 6.08 1.27 1.13
N VAL A 11 5.09 0.92 1.95
CA VAL A 11 3.77 0.50 1.46
C VAL A 11 2.99 1.66 0.84
N CYS A 12 3.09 2.87 1.40
CA CYS A 12 2.52 4.07 0.79
C CYS A 12 3.16 4.38 -0.57
N GLU A 13 4.49 4.32 -0.66
CA GLU A 13 5.24 4.49 -1.91
C GLU A 13 4.83 3.45 -2.97
N LEU A 14 4.59 2.20 -2.54
CA LEU A 14 4.07 1.16 -3.42
C LEU A 14 2.69 1.54 -3.99
N PHE A 15 1.77 2.00 -3.16
CA PHE A 15 0.44 2.42 -3.63
C PHE A 15 0.48 3.62 -4.55
N ASP A 16 1.36 4.59 -4.29
CA ASP A 16 1.53 5.75 -5.16
C ASP A 16 2.10 5.32 -6.53
N ALA A 17 3.09 4.43 -6.54
CA ALA A 17 3.66 3.88 -7.77
C ALA A 17 2.62 3.06 -8.58
N GLU A 18 1.82 2.22 -7.92
CA GLU A 18 0.74 1.47 -8.56
C GLU A 18 -0.35 2.41 -9.12
N ALA A 19 -0.71 3.46 -8.39
CA ALA A 19 -1.70 4.44 -8.81
C ALA A 19 -1.20 5.25 -10.01
N GLU A 20 0.06 5.69 -10.00
CA GLU A 20 0.70 6.39 -11.11
C GLU A 20 0.75 5.50 -12.36
N ASN A 21 1.20 4.26 -12.20
CA ASN A 21 1.24 3.28 -13.30
C ASN A 21 -0.16 3.05 -13.89
N LYS A 22 -1.17 2.82 -13.05
CA LYS A 22 -2.55 2.63 -13.49
C LYS A 22 -3.11 3.85 -14.22
N LYS A 23 -2.84 5.06 -13.71
CA LYS A 23 -3.28 6.31 -14.32
C LYS A 23 -2.68 6.47 -15.71
N TYR A 24 -1.37 6.27 -15.86
CA TYR A 24 -0.70 6.41 -17.15
C TYR A 24 -1.18 5.36 -18.17
N ASN A 25 -1.39 4.11 -17.73
CA ASN A 25 -2.00 3.07 -18.57
C ASN A 25 -3.38 3.49 -19.12
N LEU A 26 -4.23 4.08 -18.28
CA LEU A 26 -5.55 4.56 -18.70
C LEU A 26 -5.45 5.74 -19.67
N GLU A 27 -4.50 6.65 -19.47
CA GLU A 27 -4.24 7.77 -20.37
C GLU A 27 -3.81 7.30 -21.77
N VAL A 28 -2.89 6.33 -21.83
CA VAL A 28 -2.43 5.74 -23.09
C VAL A 28 -3.58 4.99 -23.80
N ARG A 29 -4.41 4.23 -23.07
CA ARG A 29 -5.58 3.58 -23.65
C ARG A 29 -6.56 4.61 -24.24
N LYS A 30 -6.82 5.68 -23.51
CA LYS A 30 -7.72 6.76 -23.95
C LYS A 30 -7.17 7.48 -25.19
N SER A 31 -5.87 7.77 -25.25
CA SER A 31 -5.26 8.46 -26.39
C SER A 31 -5.30 7.62 -27.67
N LYS A 32 -5.18 6.30 -27.55
CA LYS A 32 -5.23 5.35 -28.67
C LYS A 32 -6.63 4.88 -29.04
N GLY A 33 -7.66 5.28 -28.28
CA GLY A 33 -9.04 4.82 -28.47
C GLY A 33 -9.28 3.36 -28.09
N TYR A 34 -8.43 2.78 -27.23
CA TYR A 34 -8.59 1.44 -26.72
C TYR A 34 -9.59 1.38 -25.55
N SER A 35 -10.16 0.20 -25.32
CA SER A 35 -10.99 -0.01 -24.13
C SER A 35 -10.15 0.13 -22.85
N PRO A 36 -10.76 0.52 -21.70
CA PRO A 36 -10.04 0.71 -20.44
C PRO A 36 -9.26 -0.50 -19.94
N ASP A 37 -9.67 -1.71 -20.35
CA ASP A 37 -9.06 -2.98 -19.96
C ASP A 37 -8.22 -3.61 -21.09
N ALA A 38 -8.05 -2.90 -22.21
CA ALA A 38 -7.24 -3.39 -23.32
C ALA A 38 -5.79 -3.62 -22.90
N CYS A 39 -5.25 -4.76 -23.32
CA CYS A 39 -3.83 -5.05 -23.20
C CYS A 39 -3.03 -4.05 -24.06
N LEU A 40 -2.08 -3.35 -23.45
CA LEU A 40 -1.16 -2.46 -24.15
C LEU A 40 0.05 -3.26 -24.59
N TRP A 41 0.16 -3.52 -25.89
CA TRP A 41 1.29 -4.22 -26.47
C TRP A 41 2.40 -3.23 -26.82
N VAL A 42 3.61 -3.44 -26.28
CA VAL A 42 4.78 -2.58 -26.52
C VAL A 42 5.01 -2.27 -28.01
N PRO A 43 4.88 -3.24 -28.96
CA PRO A 43 5.04 -2.95 -30.39
C PRO A 43 4.03 -1.97 -30.98
N THR A 44 2.87 -1.76 -30.35
CA THR A 44 1.81 -0.85 -30.84
C THR A 44 1.96 0.59 -30.33
N LEU A 45 2.96 0.83 -29.50
CA LEU A 45 3.17 2.10 -28.80
C LEU A 45 4.32 2.90 -29.42
N GLY A 46 4.29 4.23 -29.25
CA GLY A 46 5.44 5.06 -29.53
C GLY A 46 6.59 4.75 -28.56
N GLY A 47 7.83 5.00 -28.97
CA GLY A 47 9.01 4.71 -28.15
C GLY A 47 8.98 5.38 -26.77
N SER A 48 8.47 6.61 -26.68
CA SER A 48 8.31 7.33 -25.40
C SER A 48 7.22 6.73 -24.50
N GLU A 49 6.07 6.34 -25.07
CA GLU A 49 4.97 5.69 -24.35
C GLU A 49 5.41 4.34 -23.81
N ALA A 50 6.06 3.53 -24.65
CA ALA A 50 6.60 2.23 -24.30
C ALA A 50 7.63 2.34 -23.17
N TYR A 51 8.57 3.29 -23.28
CA TYR A 51 9.57 3.54 -22.25
C TYR A 51 8.93 3.92 -20.92
N ARG A 52 8.01 4.88 -20.91
CA ARG A 52 7.37 5.36 -19.67
C ARG A 52 6.52 4.29 -19.01
N LEU A 53 5.81 3.46 -19.79
CA LEU A 53 5.06 2.31 -19.25
C LEU A 53 6.00 1.29 -18.61
N GLY A 54 7.12 0.98 -19.26
CA GLY A 54 8.13 0.08 -18.72
C GLY A 54 8.74 0.61 -17.41
N GLU A 55 9.10 1.89 -17.37
CA GLU A 55 9.64 2.56 -16.20
C GLU A 55 8.68 2.48 -15.00
N LEU A 56 7.41 2.84 -15.20
CA LEU A 56 6.40 2.83 -14.14
C LEU A 56 6.09 1.41 -13.65
N ALA A 57 6.04 0.44 -14.56
CA ALA A 57 5.84 -0.96 -14.21
C ALA A 57 7.00 -1.50 -13.35
N GLU A 58 8.25 -1.30 -13.80
CA GLU A 58 9.43 -1.76 -13.06
C GLU A 58 9.59 -1.03 -11.72
N ARG A 59 9.26 0.27 -11.63
CA ARG A 59 9.27 0.99 -10.35
C ARG A 59 8.34 0.35 -9.32
N SER A 60 7.08 0.09 -9.69
CA SER A 60 6.12 -0.56 -8.78
C SER A 60 6.57 -1.95 -8.34
N LYS A 61 7.12 -2.72 -9.28
CA LYS A 61 7.63 -4.07 -9.06
C LYS A 61 8.85 -4.09 -8.14
N GLN A 62 9.80 -3.18 -8.34
CA GLN A 62 10.99 -3.04 -7.51
C GLN A 62 10.62 -2.69 -6.06
N ILE A 63 9.69 -1.75 -5.86
CA ILE A 63 9.20 -1.41 -4.51
C ILE A 63 8.51 -2.62 -3.88
N GLY A 64 7.68 -3.34 -4.64
CA GLY A 64 7.00 -4.55 -4.17
C GLY A 64 7.98 -5.66 -3.74
N TRP A 65 9.06 -5.87 -4.50
CA TRP A 65 10.12 -6.81 -4.14
C TRP A 65 10.93 -6.38 -2.92
N ASN A 66 11.25 -5.09 -2.81
CA ASN A 66 11.91 -4.54 -1.63
C ASN A 66 11.04 -4.73 -0.39
N LEU A 67 9.74 -4.45 -0.49
CA LEU A 67 8.79 -4.67 0.59
C LEU A 67 8.75 -6.14 1.02
N ALA A 68 8.61 -7.07 0.08
CA ALA A 68 8.61 -8.51 0.36
C ALA A 68 9.90 -8.93 1.08
N THR A 69 11.05 -8.48 0.58
CA THR A 69 12.36 -8.78 1.17
C THR A 69 12.47 -8.27 2.61
N VAL A 70 12.03 -7.03 2.86
CA VAL A 70 12.06 -6.43 4.20
C VAL A 70 11.08 -7.13 5.13
N CYS A 71 9.88 -7.48 4.66
CA CYS A 71 8.89 -8.25 5.42
C CYS A 71 9.45 -9.62 5.83
N ASP A 72 10.09 -10.34 4.90
CA ASP A 72 10.73 -11.64 5.17
C ASP A 72 11.86 -11.51 6.19
N MET A 73 12.71 -10.49 6.07
CA MET A 73 13.80 -10.23 7.03
C MET A 73 13.30 -9.93 8.45
N LEU A 74 12.10 -9.36 8.57
CA LEU A 74 11.53 -8.93 9.85
C LEU A 74 10.49 -9.92 10.42
N ASP A 75 10.25 -11.05 9.74
CA ASP A 75 9.18 -12.01 10.06
C ASP A 75 7.80 -11.32 10.18
N VAL A 76 7.52 -10.41 9.24
CA VAL A 76 6.26 -9.66 9.16
C VAL A 76 5.43 -10.17 7.99
N ASP A 77 4.17 -10.49 8.25
CA ASP A 77 3.20 -10.85 7.23
C ASP A 77 2.92 -9.64 6.30
N GLN A 78 3.45 -9.72 5.06
CA GLN A 78 3.34 -8.65 4.05
C GLN A 78 1.87 -8.30 3.75
N ASP A 79 1.00 -9.29 3.62
CA ASP A 79 -0.41 -9.07 3.29
C ASP A 79 -1.12 -8.32 4.42
N ARG A 80 -0.79 -8.63 5.68
CA ARG A 80 -1.34 -7.89 6.82
C ARG A 80 -0.83 -6.47 6.90
N LEU A 81 0.45 -6.26 6.64
CA LEU A 81 1.02 -4.91 6.60
C LEU A 81 0.31 -4.07 5.53
N ILE A 82 0.17 -4.60 4.32
CA ILE A 82 -0.55 -3.96 3.22
C ILE A 82 -2.01 -3.68 3.60
N ALA A 83 -2.70 -4.64 4.20
CA ALA A 83 -4.09 -4.47 4.64
C ALA A 83 -4.24 -3.39 5.72
N ALA A 84 -3.31 -3.33 6.68
CA ALA A 84 -3.28 -2.31 7.72
C ALA A 84 -3.12 -0.93 7.13
N VAL A 85 -2.14 -0.73 6.26
CA VAL A 85 -1.87 0.57 5.64
C VAL A 85 -3.05 0.99 4.75
N LYS A 86 -3.63 0.09 3.95
CA LYS A 86 -4.86 0.38 3.18
C LYS A 86 -5.99 0.87 4.07
N SER A 87 -6.20 0.24 5.22
CA SER A 87 -7.25 0.62 6.16
C SER A 87 -6.94 1.93 6.87
N MET A 88 -5.67 2.25 7.13
CA MET A 88 -5.24 3.55 7.66
C MET A 88 -5.52 4.67 6.66
N LEU A 89 -5.05 4.53 5.41
CA LEU A 89 -5.27 5.48 4.32
C LEU A 89 -6.76 5.72 4.04
N ARG A 90 -7.59 4.67 4.10
CA ARG A 90 -9.05 4.82 3.93
C ARG A 90 -9.64 5.73 5.01
N LYS A 91 -9.27 5.53 6.28
CA LYS A 91 -9.77 6.35 7.39
C LYS A 91 -9.30 7.80 7.25
N GLU A 92 -8.07 8.02 6.82
CA GLU A 92 -7.53 9.37 6.59
C GLU A 92 -8.36 10.13 5.55
N ARG A 93 -8.70 9.48 4.42
CA ARG A 93 -9.58 10.07 3.40
C ARG A 93 -10.97 10.45 3.93
N HIS A 94 -11.51 9.68 4.88
CA HIS A 94 -12.82 9.96 5.46
C HIS A 94 -12.79 11.05 6.54
N ASN A 95 -11.66 11.21 7.25
CA ASN A 95 -11.58 12.08 8.42
C ASN A 95 -10.87 13.42 8.16
N GLY A 96 -10.39 13.67 6.93
CA GLY A 96 -9.93 14.99 6.49
C GLY A 96 -8.67 15.54 7.17
N ARG A 97 -7.90 14.72 7.91
CA ARG A 97 -6.61 15.16 8.47
C ARG A 97 -5.54 15.14 7.39
N TRP A 98 -5.32 16.30 6.78
CA TRP A 98 -4.22 16.55 5.84
C TRP A 98 -3.40 17.74 6.31
N ASP A 99 -2.59 17.55 7.34
CA ASP A 99 -1.56 18.51 7.75
C ASP A 99 -0.23 17.77 7.99
N ASN A 100 0.31 17.07 6.97
CA ASN A 100 1.77 16.88 6.91
C ASN A 100 2.30 16.51 5.51
N PRO A 101 3.24 17.28 4.94
CA PRO A 101 3.84 17.02 3.62
C PRO A 101 4.85 15.86 3.59
N ASN A 102 5.26 15.28 4.73
CA ASN A 102 6.41 14.37 4.79
C ASN A 102 6.09 12.89 5.03
N LEU A 103 4.81 12.47 5.03
CA LEU A 103 4.39 11.05 5.14
C LEU A 103 5.01 10.24 6.33
N THR A 104 5.63 10.90 7.32
CA THR A 104 6.54 10.26 8.30
C THR A 104 6.14 10.41 9.77
N CYS A 105 5.07 11.14 10.12
CA CYS A 105 4.75 11.47 11.52
C CYS A 105 3.31 11.15 11.95
N TRP A 106 2.66 10.16 11.34
CA TRP A 106 1.20 9.96 11.39
C TRP A 106 0.72 9.12 12.57
N MET A 107 1.61 8.42 13.25
CA MET A 107 1.26 7.53 14.36
C MET A 107 1.74 8.12 15.68
N GLY A 108 0.80 8.44 16.57
CA GLY A 108 1.13 8.61 17.99
C GLY A 108 1.80 7.34 18.53
N ARG A 109 2.50 7.46 19.65
CA ARG A 109 3.18 6.30 20.28
C ARG A 109 2.24 5.10 20.44
N GLU A 110 1.00 5.34 20.89
CA GLU A 110 -0.03 4.30 21.07
C GLU A 110 -0.45 3.64 19.75
N ASP A 111 -0.53 4.40 18.65
CA ASP A 111 -0.87 3.85 17.34
C ASP A 111 0.26 2.96 16.80
N LYS A 112 1.52 3.36 17.01
CA LYS A 112 2.71 2.56 16.67
C LYS A 112 2.70 1.25 17.44
N GLU A 113 2.49 1.32 18.75
CA GLU A 113 2.44 0.14 19.63
C GLU A 113 1.28 -0.80 19.23
N ARG A 114 0.10 -0.26 18.89
CA ARG A 114 -1.04 -1.06 18.42
C ARG A 114 -0.74 -1.74 17.08
N LEU A 115 -0.07 -1.05 16.15
CA LEU A 115 0.31 -1.61 14.86
C LEU A 115 1.39 -2.70 15.02
N CYS A 116 2.40 -2.47 15.85
CA CYS A 116 3.40 -3.50 16.21
C CYS A 116 2.71 -4.78 16.72
N ARG A 117 1.76 -4.64 17.66
CA ARG A 117 1.00 -5.77 18.19
C ARG A 117 0.18 -6.47 17.11
N PHE A 118 -0.45 -5.72 16.21
CA PHE A 118 -1.20 -6.31 15.10
C PHE A 118 -0.31 -7.15 14.17
N LEU A 119 0.89 -6.66 13.87
CA LEU A 119 1.84 -7.33 12.99
C LEU A 119 2.51 -8.54 13.65
N SER A 120 2.76 -8.49 14.96
CA SER A 120 3.39 -9.60 15.71
C SER A 120 2.48 -10.79 15.96
N ASN A 121 1.16 -10.58 16.03
CA ASN A 121 0.24 -11.62 16.49
C ASN A 121 -0.01 -12.64 15.38
N LYS A 122 0.24 -13.93 15.62
CA LYS A 122 -0.19 -14.99 14.69
C LYS A 122 -1.72 -15.12 14.76
N ARG A 123 -2.40 -15.35 13.62
CA ARG A 123 -3.86 -15.61 13.60
C ARG A 123 -4.13 -16.77 14.55
N GLY A 124 -4.81 -16.54 15.67
CA GLY A 124 -5.11 -17.59 16.65
C GLY A 124 -4.76 -17.28 18.11
N GLU A 125 -4.12 -16.15 18.43
CA GLU A 125 -4.08 -15.69 19.83
C GLU A 125 -5.51 -15.31 20.28
N SER A 126 -5.97 -15.92 21.38
CA SER A 126 -7.33 -15.84 21.94
C SER A 126 -7.87 -14.43 22.11
N ASP A 127 -6.97 -13.45 22.19
CA ASP A 127 -7.27 -12.07 22.57
C ASP A 127 -7.52 -11.19 21.34
N TYR A 128 -7.19 -11.67 20.14
CA TYR A 128 -7.36 -10.94 18.89
C TYR A 128 -8.59 -11.43 18.11
N GLN A 129 -9.74 -11.00 18.61
CA GLN A 129 -11.05 -11.37 18.11
C GLN A 129 -11.27 -11.01 16.62
N PRO A 130 -12.20 -11.69 15.92
CA PRO A 130 -12.53 -11.48 14.49
C PRO A 130 -12.95 -10.05 14.12
N TRP A 131 -13.21 -9.20 15.11
CA TRP A 131 -13.56 -7.81 14.94
C TRP A 131 -12.37 -6.86 14.75
N TYR A 132 -11.13 -7.34 14.85
CA TYR A 132 -9.92 -6.55 14.64
C TYR A 132 -9.25 -6.80 13.27
N SER A 133 -10.03 -7.21 12.27
CA SER A 133 -9.57 -7.85 11.03
C SER A 133 -8.73 -7.00 10.05
N SER A 134 -8.43 -5.72 10.34
CA SER A 134 -7.60 -4.90 9.46
C SER A 134 -6.53 -4.03 10.12
N THR A 135 -6.67 -3.57 11.37
CA THR A 135 -5.76 -2.56 11.98
C THR A 135 -5.53 -2.62 13.49
N GLY A 136 -5.96 -3.69 14.18
CA GLY A 136 -5.97 -3.66 15.66
C GLY A 136 -7.08 -2.81 16.24
N ARG A 137 -8.01 -2.30 15.41
CA ARG A 137 -9.16 -1.51 15.85
C ARG A 137 -10.44 -2.32 15.92
N LYS A 138 -11.20 -2.14 17.00
CA LYS A 138 -12.49 -2.80 17.22
C LYS A 138 -13.44 -2.27 16.15
N LYS A 139 -14.18 -3.15 15.47
CA LYS A 139 -15.25 -2.75 14.55
C LYS A 139 -16.26 -1.88 15.31
N ALA A 140 -16.73 -0.81 14.68
CA ALA A 140 -17.64 0.16 15.30
C ALA A 140 -18.97 -0.46 15.79
N TRP A 141 -19.38 -1.60 15.22
CA TRP A 141 -20.60 -2.33 15.60
C TRP A 141 -20.37 -3.41 16.67
N CYS A 142 -19.17 -3.48 17.23
CA CYS A 142 -18.85 -4.41 18.32
C CYS A 142 -18.87 -3.71 19.69
N GLU A 143 -19.43 -2.50 19.81
CA GLU A 143 -19.68 -1.85 21.10
C GLU A 143 -20.56 -2.70 22.01
#